data_AF-A0A345YS84-F1
#
_entry.id   AF-A0A345YS84-F1
#
_cell.length_a   1.000
_cell.length_b   1.000
_cell.length_c   1.000
_cell.angle_alpha   90.00
_cell.angle_beta   90.00
_cell.angle_gamma   90.00
#
_symmetry.space_group_name_H-M   'P 1'
#
loop_
_entity.id
_entity.type
_entity.pdbx_description
1 polymer ?
#
loop_
_entity_poly.entity_id
_entity_poly.type
_entity_poly.pdbx_seq_one_letter_code
_entity_poly.pdbx_strand_id
1 'polypeptide(L)'
;MDSPPDTAFTVNDLAWTRTTLSHTDASVRESLPSTVIDDLDHLLDAVTPALRHGGVHTPNHRWEISSALCRLWEVHGDRSCLDRAEQWLGEGVDLQRDGLFSERSANYAAHVSVPSLLTMGRILERPELIRDADIATRRQAELTDARGFVETLASRRQDQFAPFDGGALHPWFRAHAARTGDPLTARAAHRTAARADADALLTFLAHTAEEPEAATPSDAPAPDPTPTSPEVVSLDESGLVTIDHGSTSTVLFGGTDTAALGRITSGSSSRPVLARFRGREVGIRELRLSRDFFSLGPMRPGPPVEVPGPRSGEHRYLLEERVQGEYFHPLPRPERDADGRYALEFNGRFAAAMDFSRRPADAVRLDTSLQATSRPGELELTWTFDGAAAPQCLLLALDGVRNAPALRRDAQGRHVLEPSESGQDTSRARCVLEGASERVEITASGALGGRAFYDPGEGYTFLGATDEPEGDVLLIPASSSAPLTVRLRVLGDR
;
A
#
# COMPACT_ATOMS: atom_id res chain seq x y z
N MET A 1 -8.92 -26.94 -16.14
CA MET A 1 -8.59 -26.20 -14.91
C MET A 1 -7.32 -25.46 -15.20
N ASP A 2 -7.44 -24.17 -15.54
CA ASP A 2 -6.29 -23.37 -16.00
C ASP A 2 -5.58 -22.67 -14.84
N SER A 3 -6.26 -22.53 -13.69
CA SER A 3 -5.72 -21.95 -12.45
C SER A 3 -6.33 -22.62 -11.22
N PRO A 4 -5.58 -23.50 -10.52
CA PRO A 4 -6.02 -24.08 -9.25
C PRO A 4 -6.38 -23.04 -8.18
N PRO A 5 -5.62 -21.94 -7.98
CA PRO A 5 -5.99 -20.90 -7.02
C PRO A 5 -7.32 -20.22 -7.34
N ASP A 6 -7.58 -19.86 -8.60
CA ASP A 6 -8.83 -19.17 -8.96
C ASP A 6 -10.05 -20.06 -8.72
N THR A 7 -9.86 -21.38 -8.86
CA THR A 7 -10.93 -22.33 -8.61
C THR A 7 -11.14 -22.56 -7.11
N ALA A 8 -10.08 -22.46 -6.30
CA ALA A 8 -10.18 -22.65 -4.85
C ALA A 8 -11.16 -21.66 -4.18
N PHE A 9 -11.29 -20.43 -4.69
CA PHE A 9 -12.31 -19.46 -4.24
C PHE A 9 -13.71 -20.05 -4.28
N THR A 10 -14.11 -20.60 -5.42
CA THR A 10 -15.43 -21.23 -5.57
C THR A 10 -15.54 -22.50 -4.71
N VAL A 11 -14.46 -23.27 -4.57
CA VAL A 11 -14.48 -24.51 -3.77
C VAL A 11 -14.69 -24.23 -2.29
N ASN A 12 -14.12 -23.15 -1.73
CA ASN A 12 -14.37 -22.75 -0.35
C ASN A 12 -15.88 -22.56 -0.09
N ASP A 13 -16.57 -21.82 -0.97
CA ASP A 13 -18.01 -21.55 -0.84
C ASP A 13 -18.87 -22.81 -1.05
N LEU A 14 -18.55 -23.62 -2.07
CA LEU A 14 -19.29 -24.84 -2.35
C LEU A 14 -19.14 -25.87 -1.23
N ALA A 15 -17.93 -26.05 -0.72
CA ALA A 15 -17.65 -26.98 0.37
C ALA A 15 -18.27 -26.49 1.69
N TRP A 16 -18.20 -25.18 1.99
CA TRP A 16 -18.90 -24.58 3.12
C TRP A 16 -20.42 -24.82 3.03
N THR A 17 -21.01 -24.55 1.86
CA THR A 17 -22.43 -24.78 1.60
C THR A 17 -22.81 -26.24 1.85
N ARG A 18 -22.04 -27.17 1.29
CA ARG A 18 -22.25 -28.62 1.48
C ARG A 18 -22.22 -28.98 2.96
N THR A 19 -21.17 -28.61 3.69
CA THR A 19 -21.04 -28.89 5.12
C THR A 19 -22.22 -28.32 5.91
N THR A 20 -22.60 -27.07 5.66
CA THR A 20 -23.71 -26.40 6.33
C THR A 20 -25.05 -27.10 6.11
N LEU A 21 -25.34 -27.51 4.86
CA LEU A 21 -26.57 -28.25 4.53
C LEU A 21 -26.65 -29.61 5.23
N SER A 22 -25.50 -30.26 5.48
CA SER A 22 -25.45 -31.54 6.19
C SER A 22 -25.81 -31.41 7.68
N HIS A 23 -25.59 -30.22 8.27
CA HIS A 23 -25.93 -29.90 9.65
C HIS A 23 -27.30 -29.21 9.82
N THR A 24 -27.98 -28.92 8.72
CA THR A 24 -29.29 -28.25 8.76
C THR A 24 -30.42 -29.25 9.07
N ASP A 25 -31.46 -28.76 9.74
CA ASP A 25 -32.69 -29.50 10.04
C ASP A 25 -33.28 -30.21 8.81
N ALA A 26 -33.84 -31.41 9.05
CA ALA A 26 -34.41 -32.24 7.99
C ALA A 26 -35.52 -31.53 7.21
N SER A 27 -36.33 -30.70 7.88
CA SER A 27 -37.42 -29.95 7.25
C SER A 27 -36.93 -28.93 6.20
N VAL A 28 -35.80 -28.27 6.47
CA VAL A 28 -35.18 -27.36 5.50
C VAL A 28 -34.54 -28.16 4.37
N ARG A 29 -33.88 -29.28 4.68
CA ARG A 29 -33.28 -30.16 3.67
C ARG A 29 -34.32 -30.75 2.71
N GLU A 30 -35.49 -31.13 3.23
CA GLU A 30 -36.63 -31.61 2.44
C GLU A 30 -37.25 -30.53 1.53
N SER A 31 -37.02 -29.25 1.83
CA SER A 31 -37.48 -28.13 0.99
C SER A 31 -36.55 -27.82 -0.18
N LEU A 32 -35.33 -28.38 -0.17
CA LEU A 32 -34.34 -28.20 -1.23
C LEU A 32 -34.54 -29.23 -2.35
N PRO A 33 -34.09 -28.94 -3.59
CA PRO A 33 -34.03 -29.95 -4.63
C PRO A 33 -33.25 -31.19 -4.16
N SER A 34 -33.80 -32.37 -4.39
CA SER A 34 -33.23 -33.63 -3.89
C SER A 34 -31.84 -33.96 -4.43
N THR A 35 -31.42 -33.32 -5.54
CA THR A 35 -30.11 -33.53 -6.17
C THR A 35 -29.02 -32.60 -5.64
N VAL A 36 -29.35 -31.54 -4.88
CA VAL A 36 -28.39 -30.48 -4.55
C VAL A 36 -27.13 -31.01 -3.86
N ILE A 37 -27.26 -31.96 -2.94
CA ILE A 37 -26.10 -32.56 -2.27
C ILE A 37 -25.26 -33.38 -3.25
N ASP A 38 -25.90 -34.20 -4.09
CA ASP A 38 -25.22 -35.02 -5.09
C ASP A 38 -24.51 -34.15 -6.15
N ASP A 39 -25.15 -33.05 -6.56
CA ASP A 39 -24.61 -32.08 -7.51
C ASP A 39 -23.39 -31.35 -6.92
N LEU A 40 -23.45 -30.97 -5.64
CA LEU A 40 -22.31 -30.37 -4.91
C LEU A 40 -21.16 -31.36 -4.78
N ASP A 41 -21.42 -32.58 -4.30
CA ASP A 41 -20.40 -33.62 -4.12
C ASP A 41 -19.74 -33.95 -5.47
N HIS A 42 -20.51 -34.05 -6.56
CA HIS A 42 -19.96 -34.26 -7.91
C HIS A 42 -19.01 -33.14 -8.35
N LEU A 43 -19.36 -31.87 -8.09
CA LEU A 43 -18.50 -30.73 -8.41
C LEU A 43 -17.22 -30.71 -7.57
N LEU A 44 -17.33 -30.98 -6.26
CA LEU A 44 -16.21 -31.04 -5.33
C LEU A 44 -15.25 -32.20 -5.64
N ASP A 45 -15.78 -33.37 -6.02
CA ASP A 45 -14.96 -34.51 -6.46
C ASP A 45 -14.23 -34.20 -7.76
N ALA A 46 -14.89 -33.55 -8.72
CA ALA A 46 -14.30 -33.23 -10.02
C ALA A 46 -13.11 -32.26 -9.91
N VAL A 47 -13.16 -31.33 -8.94
CA VAL A 47 -12.15 -30.28 -8.77
C VAL A 47 -10.99 -30.68 -7.85
N THR A 48 -11.24 -31.60 -6.91
CA THR A 48 -10.28 -32.05 -5.89
C THR A 48 -8.92 -32.47 -6.45
N PRO A 49 -8.81 -33.28 -7.53
CA PRO A 49 -7.52 -33.69 -8.06
C PRO A 49 -6.63 -32.52 -8.50
N ALA A 50 -7.23 -31.44 -9.02
CA ALA A 50 -6.48 -30.29 -9.49
C ALA A 50 -5.96 -29.42 -8.33
N LEU A 51 -6.72 -29.29 -7.23
CA LEU A 51 -6.22 -28.59 -6.03
C LEU A 51 -5.11 -29.38 -5.33
N ARG A 52 -5.23 -30.72 -5.29
CA ARG A 52 -4.23 -31.59 -4.65
C ARG A 52 -2.87 -31.57 -5.35
N HIS A 53 -2.85 -31.58 -6.68
CA HIS A 53 -1.62 -31.66 -7.47
C HIS A 53 -1.17 -30.32 -8.07
N GLY A 54 -2.01 -29.29 -7.98
CA GLY A 54 -1.75 -27.95 -8.51
C GLY A 54 -0.66 -27.18 -7.76
N GLY A 55 -0.11 -26.18 -8.44
CA GLY A 55 0.85 -25.22 -7.90
C GLY A 55 0.23 -23.83 -7.65
N VAL A 56 1.06 -22.90 -7.17
CA VAL A 56 0.68 -21.53 -6.82
C VAL A 56 1.61 -20.50 -7.45
N HIS A 57 1.12 -19.28 -7.66
CA HIS A 57 1.92 -18.13 -8.10
C HIS A 57 2.41 -17.21 -6.97
N THR A 58 1.65 -17.09 -5.88
CA THR A 58 1.91 -16.13 -4.80
C THR A 58 1.55 -16.70 -3.43
N PRO A 59 2.08 -16.14 -2.32
CA PRO A 59 1.85 -16.67 -0.98
C PRO A 59 0.38 -16.81 -0.60
N ASN A 60 -0.46 -15.81 -0.89
CA ASN A 60 -1.91 -15.87 -0.60
C ASN A 60 -2.65 -17.06 -1.24
N HIS A 61 -2.21 -17.55 -2.41
CA HIS A 61 -2.77 -18.73 -3.05
C HIS A 61 -2.51 -19.99 -2.23
N ARG A 62 -1.45 -20.01 -1.40
CA ARG A 62 -1.21 -21.11 -0.45
C ARG A 62 -2.33 -21.15 0.58
N TRP A 63 -2.78 -20.00 1.08
CA TRP A 63 -3.86 -19.92 2.07
C TRP A 63 -5.20 -20.30 1.47
N GLU A 64 -5.51 -19.77 0.28
CA GLU A 64 -6.75 -20.05 -0.42
C GLU A 64 -6.91 -21.56 -0.72
N ILE A 65 -5.88 -22.17 -1.33
CA ILE A 65 -5.89 -23.61 -1.65
C ILE A 65 -5.91 -24.45 -0.38
N SER A 66 -5.14 -24.08 0.65
CA SER A 66 -5.09 -24.86 1.89
C SER A 66 -6.42 -24.82 2.63
N SER A 67 -7.10 -23.66 2.64
CA SER A 67 -8.46 -23.53 3.17
C SER A 67 -9.44 -24.43 2.41
N ALA A 68 -9.42 -24.37 1.08
CA ALA A 68 -10.29 -25.21 0.24
C ALA A 68 -10.03 -26.71 0.46
N LEU A 69 -8.77 -27.13 0.59
CA LEU A 69 -8.40 -28.51 0.88
C LEU A 69 -8.84 -28.95 2.29
N CYS A 70 -8.77 -28.07 3.30
CA CYS A 70 -9.29 -28.35 4.63
C CYS A 70 -10.81 -28.52 4.62
N ARG A 71 -11.52 -27.67 3.87
CA ARG A 71 -12.97 -27.80 3.66
C ARG A 71 -13.34 -29.10 2.95
N LEU A 72 -12.60 -29.48 1.90
CA LEU A 72 -12.79 -30.77 1.21
C LEU A 72 -12.54 -31.96 2.13
N TRP A 73 -11.57 -31.86 3.05
CA TRP A 73 -11.41 -32.86 4.11
C TRP A 73 -12.66 -32.89 5.01
N GLU A 74 -13.11 -31.75 5.54
CA GLU A 74 -14.32 -31.67 6.37
C GLU A 74 -15.55 -32.33 5.70
N VAL A 75 -15.69 -32.14 4.38
CA VAL A 75 -16.80 -32.70 3.58
C VAL A 75 -16.69 -34.21 3.36
N HIS A 76 -15.53 -34.72 2.91
CA HIS A 76 -15.39 -36.10 2.38
C HIS A 76 -14.52 -37.03 3.22
N GLY A 77 -13.76 -36.52 4.19
CA GLY A 77 -12.82 -37.33 4.97
C GLY A 77 -11.54 -37.74 4.20
N ASP A 78 -11.27 -37.20 3.01
CA ASP A 78 -10.10 -37.56 2.22
C ASP A 78 -8.81 -37.00 2.86
N ARG A 79 -8.07 -37.89 3.53
CA ARG A 79 -6.81 -37.57 4.21
C ARG A 79 -5.78 -36.92 3.29
N SER A 80 -5.80 -37.23 2.00
CA SER A 80 -4.82 -36.67 1.07
C SER A 80 -5.05 -35.20 0.73
N CYS A 81 -6.27 -34.68 0.92
CA CYS A 81 -6.52 -33.23 0.90
C CYS A 81 -5.84 -32.56 2.09
N LEU A 82 -5.98 -33.13 3.29
CA LEU A 82 -5.28 -32.64 4.47
C LEU A 82 -3.76 -32.65 4.26
N ASP A 83 -3.20 -33.81 3.89
CA ASP A 83 -1.75 -33.96 3.82
C ASP A 83 -1.15 -32.92 2.85
N ARG A 84 -1.91 -32.51 1.83
CA ARG A 84 -1.52 -31.44 0.92
C ARG A 84 -1.65 -30.04 1.54
N ALA A 85 -2.72 -29.75 2.28
CA ALA A 85 -2.84 -28.49 3.03
C ALA A 85 -1.70 -28.34 4.05
N GLU A 86 -1.34 -29.42 4.75
CA GLU A 86 -0.24 -29.45 5.72
C GLU A 86 1.12 -29.17 5.07
N GLN A 87 1.35 -29.59 3.83
CA GLN A 87 2.59 -29.25 3.10
C GLN A 87 2.74 -27.73 2.92
N TRP A 88 1.68 -27.06 2.47
CA TRP A 88 1.70 -25.60 2.29
C TRP A 88 1.80 -24.84 3.61
N LEU A 89 1.17 -25.35 4.66
CA LEU A 89 1.23 -24.79 6.00
C LEU A 89 2.60 -25.04 6.66
N GLY A 90 3.29 -26.12 6.29
CA GLY A 90 4.64 -26.45 6.77
C GLY A 90 5.72 -25.42 6.36
N GLU A 91 5.45 -24.60 5.35
CA GLU A 91 6.28 -23.46 4.97
C GLU A 91 6.08 -22.22 5.87
N GLY A 92 5.08 -22.23 6.77
CA GLY A 92 4.76 -21.13 7.68
C GLY A 92 3.96 -19.98 7.04
N VAL A 93 3.16 -19.28 7.85
CA VAL A 93 2.35 -18.13 7.42
C VAL A 93 3.26 -16.95 7.08
N ASP A 94 3.01 -16.28 5.96
CA ASP A 94 3.83 -15.18 5.43
C ASP A 94 3.52 -13.84 6.09
N LEU A 95 3.27 -13.86 7.40
CA LEU A 95 2.98 -12.68 8.21
C LEU A 95 4.29 -11.98 8.60
N GLN A 96 4.40 -10.71 8.23
CA GLN A 96 5.53 -9.83 8.55
C GLN A 96 5.51 -9.43 10.02
N ARG A 97 6.62 -8.92 10.54
CA ARG A 97 6.70 -8.47 11.95
C ARG A 97 5.80 -7.26 12.23
N ASP A 98 5.51 -6.49 11.20
CA ASP A 98 4.56 -5.38 11.25
C ASP A 98 3.10 -5.87 11.13
N GLY A 99 2.82 -7.17 11.06
CA GLY A 99 1.48 -7.73 11.04
C GLY A 99 0.75 -7.62 9.69
N LEU A 100 1.45 -7.27 8.61
CA LEU A 100 0.92 -7.41 7.26
C LEU A 100 1.34 -8.75 6.63
N PHE A 101 0.51 -9.33 5.77
CA PHE A 101 0.97 -10.42 4.89
C PHE A 101 2.02 -9.89 3.92
N SER A 102 2.84 -10.78 3.34
CA SER A 102 3.97 -10.38 2.49
C SER A 102 3.57 -9.48 1.31
N GLU A 103 2.33 -9.56 0.83
CA GLU A 103 1.83 -8.71 -0.25
C GLU A 103 1.24 -7.37 0.21
N ARG A 104 1.07 -7.18 1.52
CA ARG A 104 0.66 -5.91 2.15
C ARG A 104 -0.67 -5.34 1.65
N SER A 105 -1.54 -6.20 1.13
CA SER A 105 -2.81 -5.79 0.54
C SER A 105 -3.95 -5.95 1.53
N ALA A 106 -4.71 -4.88 1.72
CA ALA A 106 -5.95 -4.90 2.50
C ALA A 106 -7.02 -5.75 1.79
N ASN A 107 -7.07 -5.69 0.46
CA ASN A 107 -8.00 -6.49 -0.34
C ASN A 107 -7.79 -8.00 -0.13
N TYR A 108 -6.54 -8.46 -0.22
CA TYR A 108 -6.27 -9.87 0.00
C TYR A 108 -6.32 -10.28 1.48
N ALA A 109 -6.03 -9.37 2.42
CA ALA A 109 -6.31 -9.63 3.82
C ALA A 109 -7.81 -9.90 4.02
N ALA A 110 -8.68 -9.06 3.45
CA ALA A 110 -10.13 -9.15 3.59
C ALA A 110 -10.75 -10.39 2.94
N HIS A 111 -10.31 -10.74 1.72
CA HIS A 111 -11.01 -11.76 0.92
C HIS A 111 -10.32 -13.12 0.89
N VAL A 112 -9.05 -13.20 1.30
CA VAL A 112 -8.24 -14.42 1.10
C VAL A 112 -7.59 -14.86 2.40
N SER A 113 -6.64 -14.07 2.90
CA SER A 113 -5.70 -14.55 3.92
C SER A 113 -6.35 -14.67 5.30
N VAL A 114 -7.06 -13.65 5.77
CA VAL A 114 -7.78 -13.72 7.07
C VAL A 114 -8.85 -14.82 7.07
N PRO A 115 -9.82 -14.87 6.13
CA PRO A 115 -10.84 -15.91 6.13
C PRO A 115 -10.26 -17.33 5.99
N SER A 116 -9.21 -17.50 5.18
CA SER A 116 -8.53 -18.79 5.02
C SER A 116 -7.89 -19.26 6.33
N LEU A 117 -7.18 -18.37 7.04
CA LEU A 117 -6.53 -18.71 8.29
C LEU A 117 -7.53 -19.01 9.41
N LEU A 118 -8.64 -18.26 9.50
CA LEU A 118 -9.73 -18.55 10.45
C LEU A 118 -10.34 -19.93 10.17
N THR A 119 -10.67 -20.20 8.90
CA THR A 119 -11.22 -21.50 8.47
C THR A 119 -10.28 -22.66 8.81
N MET A 120 -9.01 -22.56 8.42
CA MET A 120 -8.02 -23.61 8.71
C MET A 120 -7.77 -23.75 10.20
N GLY A 121 -7.72 -22.63 10.95
CA GLY A 121 -7.55 -22.64 12.39
C GLY A 121 -8.66 -23.41 13.11
N ARG A 122 -9.91 -23.24 12.66
CA ARG A 122 -11.07 -24.00 13.14
C ARG A 122 -10.99 -25.48 12.77
N ILE A 123 -10.84 -25.80 11.48
CA ILE A 123 -10.91 -27.19 10.98
C ILE A 123 -9.74 -28.04 11.52
N LEU A 124 -8.55 -27.46 11.60
CA LEU A 124 -7.33 -28.16 12.05
C LEU A 124 -7.10 -28.06 13.56
N GLU A 125 -7.96 -27.34 14.29
CA GLU A 125 -7.80 -27.04 15.72
C GLU A 125 -6.44 -26.38 16.03
N ARG A 126 -6.03 -25.42 15.19
CA ARG A 126 -4.72 -24.74 15.26
C ARG A 126 -4.88 -23.27 15.65
N PRO A 127 -4.90 -22.94 16.96
CA PRO A 127 -5.16 -21.58 17.44
C PRO A 127 -4.11 -20.56 17.02
N GLU A 128 -2.92 -20.99 16.60
CA GLU A 128 -1.90 -20.12 16.01
C GLU A 128 -2.31 -19.51 14.68
N LEU A 129 -3.08 -20.21 13.84
CA LEU A 129 -3.57 -19.63 12.58
C LEU A 129 -4.61 -18.55 12.85
N ILE A 130 -5.47 -18.75 13.85
CA ILE A 130 -6.43 -17.74 14.31
C ILE A 130 -5.68 -16.52 14.86
N ARG A 131 -4.62 -16.73 15.65
CA ARG A 131 -3.79 -15.64 16.16
C ARG A 131 -3.12 -14.83 15.05
N ASP A 132 -2.63 -15.48 14.01
CA ASP A 132 -2.03 -14.79 12.87
C ASP A 132 -3.08 -13.96 12.11
N ALA A 133 -4.30 -14.49 11.94
CA ALA A 133 -5.43 -13.75 11.40
C ALA A 133 -5.78 -12.53 12.27
N ASP A 134 -5.76 -12.66 13.60
CA ASP A 134 -6.03 -11.58 14.56
C ASP A 134 -5.02 -10.45 14.46
N ILE A 135 -3.74 -10.79 14.42
CA ILE A 135 -2.67 -9.81 14.26
C ILE A 135 -2.88 -9.03 12.96
N ALA A 136 -3.18 -9.74 11.87
CA ALA A 136 -3.45 -9.10 10.58
C ALA A 136 -4.71 -8.22 10.61
N THR A 137 -5.82 -8.70 11.18
CA THR A 137 -7.08 -7.94 11.30
C THR A 137 -6.86 -6.70 12.16
N ARG A 138 -6.22 -6.82 13.31
CA ARG A 138 -5.92 -5.67 14.19
C ARG A 138 -5.02 -4.66 13.47
N ARG A 139 -4.05 -5.11 12.67
CA ARG A 139 -3.22 -4.21 11.86
C ARG A 139 -4.03 -3.45 10.81
N GLN A 140 -4.97 -4.10 10.13
CA GLN A 140 -5.88 -3.40 9.21
C GLN A 140 -6.75 -2.36 9.95
N ALA A 141 -7.17 -2.65 11.20
CA ALA A 141 -7.92 -1.71 12.02
C ALA A 141 -7.11 -0.45 12.38
N GLU A 142 -5.82 -0.60 12.69
CA GLU A 142 -4.88 0.53 12.93
C GLU A 142 -4.72 1.43 11.68
N LEU A 143 -4.82 0.85 10.48
CA LEU A 143 -4.70 1.56 9.21
C LEU A 143 -6.04 2.13 8.70
N THR A 144 -7.14 1.93 9.42
CA THR A 144 -8.48 2.38 9.02
C THR A 144 -8.77 3.81 9.52
N ASP A 145 -8.92 4.74 8.58
CA ASP A 145 -9.22 6.15 8.86
C ASP A 145 -10.66 6.37 9.38
N ALA A 146 -10.95 7.58 9.87
CA ALA A 146 -12.27 7.93 10.40
C ALA A 146 -13.43 7.85 9.38
N ARG A 147 -13.12 7.79 8.08
CA ARG A 147 -14.09 7.63 6.98
C ARG A 147 -14.27 6.16 6.58
N GLY A 148 -13.59 5.23 7.27
CA GLY A 148 -13.65 3.79 7.04
C GLY A 148 -12.80 3.32 5.86
N PHE A 149 -11.81 4.09 5.39
CA PHE A 149 -10.86 3.64 4.38
C PHE A 149 -9.56 3.15 5.01
N VAL A 150 -8.96 2.12 4.42
CA VAL A 150 -7.68 1.55 4.86
C VAL A 150 -6.53 2.14 4.04
N GLU A 151 -5.44 2.54 4.71
CA GLU A 151 -4.22 2.97 4.04
C GLU A 151 -3.47 1.77 3.41
N THR A 152 -3.17 1.88 2.13
CA THR A 152 -2.66 0.80 1.27
C THR A 152 -1.42 1.19 0.48
N LEU A 153 -0.83 2.37 0.71
CA LEU A 153 0.31 2.86 -0.06
C LEU A 153 1.51 1.90 -0.08
N ALA A 154 1.72 1.13 1.00
CA ALA A 154 2.78 0.12 1.09
C ALA A 154 2.47 -1.20 0.37
N SER A 155 1.26 -1.35 -0.20
CA SER A 155 0.82 -2.56 -0.87
C SER A 155 1.72 -2.93 -2.07
N ARG A 156 1.85 -4.23 -2.31
CA ARG A 156 2.49 -4.82 -3.50
C ARG A 156 1.47 -5.19 -4.58
N ARG A 157 0.20 -4.87 -4.37
CA ARG A 157 -0.95 -5.19 -5.24
C ARG A 157 -1.61 -3.92 -5.79
N GLN A 158 -2.71 -4.09 -6.53
CA GLN A 158 -3.38 -3.00 -7.23
C GLN A 158 -4.01 -1.96 -6.28
N ASP A 159 -4.30 -2.34 -5.05
CA ASP A 159 -4.78 -1.41 -4.01
C ASP A 159 -3.71 -0.39 -3.58
N GLN A 160 -2.45 -0.46 -4.04
CA GLN A 160 -1.46 0.60 -3.80
C GLN A 160 -1.82 1.95 -4.48
N PHE A 161 -2.75 1.94 -5.45
CA PHE A 161 -3.13 3.12 -6.23
C PHE A 161 -4.24 3.96 -5.61
N ALA A 162 -5.02 3.41 -4.68
CA ALA A 162 -6.12 4.11 -4.01
C ALA A 162 -6.38 3.50 -2.62
N PRO A 163 -6.83 4.30 -1.62
CA PRO A 163 -7.26 3.74 -0.34
C PRO A 163 -8.30 2.64 -0.53
N PHE A 164 -8.20 1.57 0.26
CA PHE A 164 -9.11 0.45 0.18
C PHE A 164 -10.39 0.72 0.99
N ASP A 165 -11.55 0.31 0.46
CA ASP A 165 -12.81 0.44 1.18
C ASP A 165 -12.87 -0.57 2.33
N GLY A 166 -12.84 -0.08 3.58
CA GLY A 166 -12.85 -0.93 4.77
C GLY A 166 -14.16 -1.69 4.99
N GLY A 167 -15.22 -1.43 4.22
CA GLY A 167 -16.46 -2.21 4.26
C GLY A 167 -16.24 -3.71 4.11
N ALA A 168 -15.32 -4.11 3.24
CA ALA A 168 -14.95 -5.52 3.04
C ALA A 168 -14.27 -6.17 4.26
N LEU A 169 -13.63 -5.39 5.13
CA LEU A 169 -13.02 -5.85 6.38
C LEU A 169 -13.99 -5.81 7.57
N HIS A 170 -15.18 -5.24 7.40
CA HIS A 170 -16.18 -5.13 8.47
C HIS A 170 -16.48 -6.47 9.17
N PRO A 171 -16.68 -7.60 8.46
CA PRO A 171 -16.97 -8.89 9.10
C PRO A 171 -15.87 -9.30 10.08
N TRP A 172 -14.62 -9.12 9.67
CA TRP A 172 -13.45 -9.50 10.43
C TRP A 172 -13.21 -8.57 11.60
N PHE A 173 -13.44 -7.26 11.43
CA PHE A 173 -13.40 -6.32 12.55
C PHE A 173 -14.48 -6.64 13.60
N ARG A 174 -15.70 -6.98 13.19
CA ARG A 174 -16.76 -7.39 14.11
C ARG A 174 -16.39 -8.66 14.86
N ALA A 175 -15.98 -9.71 14.14
CA ALA A 175 -15.62 -11.00 14.73
C ALA A 175 -14.42 -10.89 15.69
N HIS A 176 -13.36 -10.20 15.27
CA HIS A 176 -12.18 -9.99 16.11
C HIS A 176 -12.50 -9.18 17.37
N ALA A 177 -13.30 -8.12 17.27
CA ALA A 177 -13.71 -7.32 18.42
C ALA A 177 -14.58 -8.11 19.41
N ALA A 178 -15.52 -8.92 18.92
CA ALA A 178 -16.35 -9.77 19.76
C ALA A 178 -15.53 -10.84 20.50
N ARG A 179 -14.56 -11.45 19.80
CA ARG A 179 -13.72 -12.53 20.35
C ARG A 179 -12.63 -12.05 21.30
N THR A 180 -12.06 -10.86 21.08
CA THR A 180 -10.89 -10.39 21.84
C THR A 180 -11.18 -9.24 22.81
N GLY A 181 -12.32 -8.54 22.64
CA GLY A 181 -12.59 -7.30 23.35
C GLY A 181 -11.69 -6.13 22.93
N ASP A 182 -10.94 -6.23 21.82
CA ASP A 182 -10.01 -5.19 21.37
C ASP A 182 -10.78 -3.90 20.96
N PRO A 183 -10.63 -2.79 21.69
CA PRO A 183 -11.45 -1.59 21.49
C PRO A 183 -11.09 -0.88 20.18
N LEU A 184 -9.87 -1.06 19.67
CA LEU A 184 -9.43 -0.49 18.41
C LEU A 184 -10.16 -1.13 17.23
N THR A 185 -10.24 -2.46 17.23
CA THR A 185 -10.96 -3.21 16.21
C THR A 185 -12.47 -2.95 16.30
N ALA A 186 -13.02 -2.76 17.51
CA ALA A 186 -14.39 -2.29 17.69
C ALA A 186 -14.64 -0.91 17.05
N ARG A 187 -13.67 0.03 17.19
CA ARG A 187 -13.72 1.34 16.53
C ARG A 187 -13.67 1.20 15.01
N ALA A 188 -12.80 0.35 14.47
CA ALA A 188 -12.74 0.08 13.03
C ALA A 188 -14.04 -0.52 12.51
N ALA A 189 -14.64 -1.49 13.22
CA ALA A 189 -15.95 -2.04 12.88
C ALA A 189 -17.04 -0.96 12.83
N HIS A 190 -17.04 -0.01 13.78
CA HIS A 190 -17.95 1.12 13.77
C HIS A 190 -17.73 2.04 12.56
N ARG A 191 -16.47 2.39 12.24
CA ARG A 191 -16.09 3.23 11.11
C ARG A 191 -16.46 2.62 9.75
N THR A 192 -16.46 1.30 9.63
CA THR A 192 -16.73 0.60 8.36
C THR A 192 -18.17 0.10 8.21
N ALA A 193 -18.99 0.14 9.26
CA ALA A 193 -20.35 -0.40 9.24
C ALA A 193 -21.24 0.16 8.11
N ALA A 194 -21.20 1.48 7.87
CA ALA A 194 -21.98 2.12 6.81
C ALA A 194 -21.43 1.87 5.39
N ARG A 195 -20.26 1.23 5.30
CA ARG A 195 -19.59 0.89 4.04
C ARG A 195 -19.70 -0.59 3.69
N ALA A 196 -20.10 -1.43 4.64
CA ALA A 196 -20.29 -2.86 4.40
C ALA A 196 -21.42 -3.06 3.38
N ASP A 197 -21.08 -3.68 2.26
CA ASP A 197 -22.03 -4.05 1.23
C ASP A 197 -22.75 -5.37 1.55
N ALA A 198 -23.60 -5.83 0.63
CA ALA A 198 -24.35 -7.07 0.82
C ALA A 198 -23.42 -8.29 1.00
N ASP A 199 -22.31 -8.34 0.27
CA ASP A 199 -21.37 -9.46 0.29
C ASP A 199 -20.61 -9.51 1.62
N ALA A 200 -20.18 -8.36 2.15
CA ALA A 200 -19.59 -8.27 3.48
C ALA A 200 -20.59 -8.73 4.55
N LEU A 201 -21.85 -8.30 4.47
CA LEU A 201 -22.87 -8.72 5.44
C LEU A 201 -23.16 -10.23 5.36
N LEU A 202 -23.23 -10.80 4.15
CA LEU A 202 -23.38 -12.24 3.95
C LEU A 202 -22.18 -13.02 4.49
N THR A 203 -20.96 -12.52 4.27
CA THR A 203 -19.72 -13.08 4.83
C THR A 203 -19.78 -13.11 6.36
N PHE A 204 -20.22 -12.00 6.98
CA PHE A 204 -20.38 -11.94 8.43
C PHE A 204 -21.42 -12.96 8.93
N LEU A 205 -22.57 -13.06 8.26
CA LEU A 205 -23.61 -14.04 8.62
C LEU A 205 -23.09 -15.48 8.49
N ALA A 206 -22.41 -15.81 7.40
CA ALA A 206 -21.81 -17.13 7.18
C ALA A 206 -20.78 -17.46 8.28
N HIS A 207 -19.93 -16.50 8.63
CA HIS A 207 -18.97 -16.66 9.72
C HIS A 207 -19.68 -16.88 11.08
N THR A 208 -20.73 -16.12 11.39
CA THR A 208 -21.49 -16.30 12.64
C THR A 208 -22.27 -17.61 12.71
N ALA A 209 -22.56 -18.24 11.57
CA ALA A 209 -23.16 -19.57 11.55
C ALA A 209 -22.18 -20.64 12.03
N GLU A 210 -20.88 -20.45 11.79
CA GLU A 210 -19.82 -21.34 12.29
C GLU A 210 -19.33 -20.95 13.69
N GLU A 211 -19.27 -19.63 13.95
CA GLU A 211 -18.81 -19.05 15.21
C GLU A 211 -19.87 -18.09 15.79
N PRO A 212 -20.91 -18.61 16.48
CA PRO A 212 -22.00 -17.77 17.00
C PRO A 212 -21.54 -16.64 17.94
N GLU A 213 -20.40 -16.82 18.62
CA GLU A 213 -19.82 -15.82 19.50
C GLU A 213 -19.42 -14.53 18.76
N ALA A 214 -19.14 -14.59 17.45
CA ALA A 214 -18.83 -13.41 16.63
C ALA A 214 -20.02 -12.43 16.50
N ALA A 215 -21.24 -12.88 16.78
CA ALA A 215 -22.45 -12.04 16.80
C ALA A 215 -22.65 -11.31 18.15
N THR A 216 -21.84 -11.63 19.17
CA THR A 216 -21.93 -10.99 20.49
C THR A 216 -21.67 -9.48 20.36
N PRO A 217 -22.39 -8.63 21.10
CA PRO A 217 -22.06 -7.22 21.18
C PRO A 217 -20.59 -7.04 21.60
N SER A 218 -19.85 -6.23 20.84
CA SER A 218 -18.47 -5.88 21.18
C SER A 218 -18.44 -4.88 22.33
N ASP A 219 -17.32 -4.82 23.04
CA ASP A 219 -17.05 -3.76 24.02
C ASP A 219 -17.02 -2.36 23.37
N ALA A 220 -16.95 -1.33 24.22
CA ALA A 220 -16.94 0.05 23.76
C ALA A 220 -15.75 0.34 22.83
N PRO A 221 -15.97 1.02 21.69
CA PRO A 221 -14.89 1.37 20.78
C PRO A 221 -13.88 2.32 21.43
N ALA A 222 -12.62 2.22 21.03
CA ALA A 222 -11.60 3.19 21.39
C ALA A 222 -12.03 4.61 20.97
N PRO A 223 -11.63 5.66 21.71
CA PRO A 223 -11.87 7.04 21.28
C PRO A 223 -11.12 7.35 19.99
N ASP A 224 -11.59 8.35 19.24
CA ASP A 224 -10.84 8.87 18.10
C ASP A 224 -9.56 9.60 18.55
N PRO A 225 -8.49 9.60 17.73
CA PRO A 225 -7.28 10.37 18.01
C PRO A 225 -7.58 11.86 18.14
N THR A 226 -6.73 12.58 18.90
CA THR A 226 -6.86 14.03 19.10
C THR A 226 -5.50 14.71 18.98
N PRO A 227 -5.45 16.05 18.81
CA PRO A 227 -4.18 16.78 18.77
C PRO A 227 -3.28 16.55 19.99
N THR A 228 -3.85 16.27 21.16
CA THR A 228 -3.12 16.03 22.41
C THR A 228 -2.84 14.55 22.69
N SER A 229 -3.46 13.64 21.93
CA SER A 229 -3.28 12.20 22.01
C SER A 229 -3.39 11.61 20.61
N PRO A 230 -2.37 11.83 19.74
CA PRO A 230 -2.37 11.31 18.39
C PRO A 230 -2.14 9.80 18.38
N GLU A 231 -2.55 9.16 17.30
CA GLU A 231 -2.26 7.76 17.02
C GLU A 231 -1.15 7.66 15.98
N VAL A 232 -0.12 6.87 16.28
CA VAL A 232 1.03 6.66 15.39
C VAL A 232 1.18 5.17 15.13
N VAL A 233 1.19 4.80 13.85
CA VAL A 233 1.39 3.42 13.41
C VAL A 233 2.67 3.39 12.58
N SER A 234 3.66 2.60 13.01
CA SER A 234 4.92 2.41 12.28
C SER A 234 5.01 0.98 11.75
N LEU A 235 5.17 0.86 10.44
CA LEU A 235 5.34 -0.41 9.73
C LEU A 235 6.78 -0.48 9.21
N ASP A 236 7.71 -0.84 10.09
CA ASP A 236 9.15 -0.76 9.79
C ASP A 236 9.56 -1.62 8.58
N GLU A 237 9.03 -2.85 8.48
CA GLU A 237 9.32 -3.75 7.35
C GLU A 237 8.64 -3.29 6.05
N SER A 238 7.49 -2.63 6.15
CA SER A 238 6.76 -2.05 5.03
C SER A 238 7.16 -0.62 4.67
N GLY A 239 8.02 0.03 5.47
CA GLY A 239 8.53 1.37 5.27
C GLY A 239 7.46 2.46 5.26
N LEU A 240 6.42 2.33 6.09
CA LEU A 240 5.30 3.27 6.15
C LEU A 240 5.02 3.71 7.59
N VAL A 241 4.72 4.99 7.77
CA VAL A 241 4.27 5.55 9.05
C VAL A 241 2.97 6.32 8.83
N THR A 242 1.96 6.08 9.67
CA THR A 242 0.77 6.93 9.76
C THR A 242 0.75 7.70 11.08
N ILE A 243 0.28 8.94 11.04
CA ILE A 243 0.16 9.83 12.20
C ILE A 243 -1.20 10.51 12.10
N ASP A 244 -2.12 10.17 12.99
CA ASP A 244 -3.47 10.74 13.05
C ASP A 244 -3.64 11.61 14.30
N HIS A 245 -3.85 12.91 14.07
CA HIS A 245 -4.15 13.89 15.12
C HIS A 245 -5.66 14.13 15.29
N GLY A 246 -6.52 13.38 14.60
CA GLY A 246 -7.98 13.54 14.57
C GLY A 246 -8.47 14.71 13.73
N SER A 247 -7.74 15.82 13.71
CA SER A 247 -8.00 16.96 12.79
C SER A 247 -7.24 16.81 11.46
N THR A 248 -6.09 16.16 11.48
CA THR A 248 -5.24 15.95 10.31
C THR A 248 -4.54 14.62 10.39
N SER A 249 -4.38 13.96 9.24
CA SER A 249 -3.58 12.74 9.12
C SER A 249 -2.38 12.97 8.19
N THR A 250 -1.26 12.35 8.56
CA THR A 250 -0.03 12.28 7.77
C THR A 250 0.29 10.82 7.49
N VAL A 251 0.68 10.51 6.25
CA VAL A 251 1.31 9.25 5.89
C VAL A 251 2.68 9.57 5.33
N LEU A 252 3.73 8.92 5.84
CA LEU A 252 5.09 9.00 5.32
C LEU A 252 5.49 7.64 4.79
N PHE A 253 6.11 7.61 3.61
CA PHE A 253 6.44 6.35 2.95
C PHE A 253 7.82 6.39 2.30
N GLY A 254 8.57 5.33 2.58
CA GLY A 254 9.93 5.07 2.11
C GLY A 254 10.19 3.57 2.00
N GLY A 255 9.23 2.80 1.50
CA GLY A 255 9.28 1.34 1.53
C GLY A 255 9.19 0.67 0.17
N THR A 256 9.45 1.40 -0.93
CA THR A 256 9.29 0.83 -2.27
C THR A 256 10.26 -0.32 -2.48
N ASP A 257 9.78 -1.43 -3.01
CA ASP A 257 10.66 -2.55 -3.40
C ASP A 257 11.46 -2.20 -4.66
N THR A 258 11.08 -1.13 -5.39
CA THR A 258 11.75 -0.69 -6.63
C THR A 258 13.24 -0.43 -6.42
N ALA A 259 13.62 0.20 -5.31
CA ALA A 259 15.02 0.48 -5.00
C ALA A 259 15.83 -0.82 -4.81
N ALA A 260 15.24 -1.82 -4.14
CA ALA A 260 15.89 -3.12 -3.91
C ALA A 260 15.91 -4.00 -5.18
N LEU A 261 14.87 -3.93 -5.99
CA LEU A 261 14.72 -4.73 -7.22
C LEU A 261 15.42 -4.10 -8.44
N GLY A 262 15.75 -2.81 -8.36
CA GLY A 262 16.31 -2.02 -9.46
C GLY A 262 15.34 -1.79 -10.63
N ARG A 263 14.05 -2.09 -10.46
CA ARG A 263 13.03 -1.97 -11.52
C ARG A 263 11.61 -1.93 -10.96
N ILE A 264 10.69 -1.41 -11.76
CA ILE A 264 9.25 -1.52 -11.54
C ILE A 264 8.78 -2.90 -12.02
N THR A 265 8.02 -3.62 -11.20
CA THR A 265 7.49 -4.94 -11.55
C THR A 265 6.14 -5.22 -10.89
N SER A 266 5.36 -6.13 -11.47
CA SER A 266 4.19 -6.70 -10.79
C SER A 266 4.59 -7.35 -9.48
N GLY A 267 3.74 -7.25 -8.45
CA GLY A 267 4.00 -7.79 -7.13
C GLY A 267 5.01 -6.98 -6.30
N SER A 268 5.30 -5.74 -6.69
CA SER A 268 6.17 -4.81 -5.96
C SER A 268 5.41 -3.57 -5.50
N SER A 269 5.82 -3.01 -4.36
CA SER A 269 5.42 -1.68 -3.95
C SER A 269 6.28 -0.66 -4.69
N SER A 270 5.65 0.18 -5.51
CA SER A 270 6.37 0.96 -6.54
C SER A 270 6.06 2.46 -6.54
N ARG A 271 5.02 2.87 -5.81
CA ARG A 271 4.53 4.25 -5.77
C ARG A 271 5.60 5.21 -5.20
N PRO A 272 6.07 6.21 -5.94
CA PRO A 272 7.05 7.18 -5.45
C PRO A 272 6.38 8.31 -4.66
N VAL A 273 5.51 7.96 -3.72
CA VAL A 273 4.78 8.91 -2.87
C VAL A 273 5.53 9.04 -1.55
N LEU A 274 6.07 10.22 -1.28
CA LEU A 274 6.84 10.50 -0.08
C LEU A 274 5.93 10.78 1.11
N ALA A 275 4.83 11.49 0.85
CA ALA A 275 3.87 11.85 1.88
C ALA A 275 2.44 11.97 1.36
N ARG A 276 1.48 11.72 2.25
CA ARG A 276 0.09 12.16 2.14
C ARG A 276 -0.21 13.06 3.34
N PHE A 277 -0.98 14.12 3.14
CA PHE A 277 -1.38 15.02 4.22
C PHE A 277 -2.82 15.47 4.00
N ARG A 278 -3.71 15.13 4.94
CA ARG A 278 -5.14 15.35 4.79
C ARG A 278 -5.71 16.08 6.01
N GLY A 279 -6.54 17.09 5.74
CA GLY A 279 -7.56 17.55 6.67
C GLY A 279 -8.79 16.66 6.60
N ARG A 280 -9.95 17.19 6.99
CA ARG A 280 -11.23 16.46 6.93
C ARG A 280 -11.78 16.39 5.52
N GLU A 281 -11.62 17.46 4.74
CA GLU A 281 -12.22 17.60 3.42
C GLU A 281 -11.23 17.91 2.30
N VAL A 282 -10.10 18.53 2.64
CA VAL A 282 -9.09 18.97 1.66
C VAL A 282 -7.71 18.45 2.05
N GLY A 283 -6.88 18.15 1.07
CA GLY A 283 -5.53 17.69 1.34
C GLY A 283 -4.69 17.44 0.10
N ILE A 284 -3.53 16.84 0.35
CA ILE A 284 -2.58 16.36 -0.63
C ILE A 284 -2.63 14.84 -0.59
N ARG A 285 -3.22 14.25 -1.65
CA ARG A 285 -3.32 12.79 -1.80
C ARG A 285 -1.96 12.16 -2.04
N GLU A 286 -1.10 12.84 -2.78
CA GLU A 286 0.27 12.39 -3.06
C GLU A 286 1.22 13.57 -3.16
N LEU A 287 2.32 13.50 -2.42
CA LEU A 287 3.47 14.38 -2.61
C LEU A 287 4.65 13.55 -3.12
N ARG A 288 5.21 13.97 -4.26
CA ARG A 288 6.35 13.33 -4.93
C ARG A 288 7.43 14.36 -5.23
N LEU A 289 8.68 13.92 -5.33
CA LEU A 289 9.80 14.74 -5.80
C LEU A 289 10.37 14.13 -7.09
N SER A 290 10.10 14.76 -8.23
CA SER A 290 10.70 14.39 -9.51
C SER A 290 12.00 15.16 -9.73
N ARG A 291 12.93 14.55 -10.47
CA ARG A 291 14.28 15.08 -10.75
C ARG A 291 14.66 14.85 -12.19
N ASP A 292 15.39 15.79 -12.75
CA ASP A 292 16.06 15.64 -14.03
C ASP A 292 17.48 15.12 -13.80
N PHE A 293 17.59 13.82 -13.51
CA PHE A 293 18.85 13.15 -13.18
C PHE A 293 18.90 11.75 -13.78
N PHE A 294 19.60 11.60 -14.92
CA PHE A 294 19.79 10.32 -15.62
C PHE A 294 18.49 9.57 -15.93
N SER A 295 17.35 10.27 -16.02
CA SER A 295 16.01 9.68 -16.18
C SER A 295 15.68 8.60 -15.15
N LEU A 296 16.27 8.66 -13.95
CA LEU A 296 15.99 7.71 -12.86
C LEU A 296 14.61 7.92 -12.22
N GLY A 297 13.86 8.93 -12.69
CA GLY A 297 12.53 9.25 -12.21
C GLY A 297 12.53 9.82 -10.79
N PRO A 298 11.37 9.83 -10.12
CA PRO A 298 11.20 10.48 -8.83
C PRO A 298 11.94 9.76 -7.69
N MET A 299 12.13 10.49 -6.59
CA MET A 299 12.71 10.03 -5.34
C MET A 299 11.92 8.83 -4.78
N ARG A 300 12.63 7.76 -4.43
CA ARG A 300 12.13 6.55 -3.76
C ARG A 300 13.05 6.20 -2.59
N PRO A 301 12.87 6.85 -1.43
CA PRO A 301 13.79 6.69 -0.31
C PRO A 301 13.61 5.35 0.41
N GLY A 302 14.58 5.05 1.27
CA GLY A 302 14.45 4.00 2.28
C GLY A 302 13.47 4.37 3.41
N PRO A 303 13.21 3.44 4.35
CA PRO A 303 12.12 3.55 5.33
C PRO A 303 12.22 4.82 6.18
N PRO A 304 11.09 5.42 6.60
CA PRO A 304 11.10 6.50 7.57
C PRO A 304 11.76 6.06 8.88
N VAL A 305 12.85 6.73 9.27
CA VAL A 305 13.53 6.51 10.54
C VAL A 305 13.15 7.62 11.51
N GLU A 306 12.57 7.27 12.65
CA GLU A 306 12.23 8.26 13.68
C GLU A 306 13.50 8.94 14.22
N VAL A 307 13.46 10.27 14.34
CA VAL A 307 14.55 11.07 14.89
C VAL A 307 14.05 11.99 16.00
N PRO A 308 14.87 12.26 17.05
CA PRO A 308 14.44 13.10 18.15
C PRO A 308 13.98 14.51 17.71
N GLY A 309 12.79 14.89 18.18
CA GLY A 309 12.22 16.23 18.01
C GLY A 309 12.66 17.20 19.12
N PRO A 310 12.74 18.51 18.82
CA PRO A 310 13.06 19.53 19.82
C PRO A 310 11.87 19.85 20.74
N ARG A 311 10.66 19.42 20.41
CA ARG A 311 9.43 19.68 21.18
C ARG A 311 8.66 18.39 21.44
N SER A 312 8.00 18.32 22.60
CA SER A 312 7.08 17.25 22.93
C SER A 312 5.86 17.27 22.00
N GLY A 313 5.48 16.12 21.46
CA GLY A 313 4.33 15.98 20.55
C GLY A 313 4.60 16.28 19.08
N GLU A 314 5.87 16.49 18.69
CA GLU A 314 6.29 16.51 17.29
C GLU A 314 6.77 15.13 16.86
N HIS A 315 6.29 14.67 15.70
CA HIS A 315 6.71 13.40 15.11
C HIS A 315 7.65 13.68 13.94
N ARG A 316 8.92 13.31 14.06
CA ARG A 316 9.96 13.65 13.08
C ARG A 316 10.61 12.40 12.54
N TYR A 317 10.69 12.33 11.20
CA TYR A 317 11.26 11.19 10.49
C TYR A 317 12.26 11.65 9.44
N LEU A 318 13.28 10.83 9.23
CA LEU A 318 14.30 10.97 8.21
C LEU A 318 14.12 9.88 7.14
N LEU A 319 14.09 10.28 5.88
CA LEU A 319 14.03 9.40 4.71
C LEU A 319 15.20 9.75 3.78
N GLU A 320 15.99 8.76 3.37
CA GLU A 320 17.20 9.00 2.58
C GLU A 320 17.21 8.14 1.31
N GLU A 321 17.77 8.72 0.24
CA GLU A 321 17.99 8.04 -1.02
C GLU A 321 19.35 8.45 -1.60
N ARG A 322 20.07 7.48 -2.17
CA ARG A 322 21.21 7.72 -3.04
C ARG A 322 20.90 7.18 -4.43
N VAL A 323 21.04 8.02 -5.44
CA VAL A 323 21.02 7.60 -6.84
C VAL A 323 22.33 7.91 -7.53
N GLN A 324 22.64 7.12 -8.56
CA GLN A 324 23.83 7.33 -9.37
C GLN A 324 23.57 7.04 -10.85
N GLY A 325 24.28 7.74 -11.71
CA GLY A 325 24.39 7.43 -13.13
C GLY A 325 25.86 7.27 -13.52
N GLU A 326 26.15 6.34 -14.44
CA GLU A 326 27.51 6.07 -14.89
C GLU A 326 27.85 6.69 -16.25
N TYR A 327 29.09 7.16 -16.37
CA TYR A 327 29.75 7.39 -17.65
C TYR A 327 30.86 6.34 -17.85
N PHE A 328 30.70 5.50 -18.87
CA PHE A 328 31.65 4.43 -19.17
C PHE A 328 32.83 4.92 -20.00
N HIS A 329 34.03 4.55 -19.60
CA HIS A 329 35.28 4.83 -20.31
C HIS A 329 35.58 3.80 -21.41
N PRO A 330 36.56 4.07 -22.29
CA PRO A 330 37.02 3.10 -23.28
C PRO A 330 37.52 1.79 -22.63
N LEU A 331 37.24 0.65 -23.27
CA LEU A 331 37.76 -0.64 -22.83
C LEU A 331 39.30 -0.64 -22.75
N PRO A 332 39.90 -1.33 -21.76
CA PRO A 332 41.33 -1.62 -21.75
C PRO A 332 41.75 -2.30 -23.05
N ARG A 333 42.96 -1.99 -23.56
CA ARG A 333 43.45 -2.53 -24.85
C ARG A 333 43.30 -4.06 -25.01
N PRO A 334 43.59 -4.90 -23.99
CA PRO A 334 43.45 -6.35 -24.11
C PRO A 334 42.00 -6.84 -24.26
N GLU A 335 41.02 -6.02 -23.91
CA GLU A 335 39.60 -6.37 -23.90
C GLU A 335 38.86 -5.84 -25.14
N ARG A 336 39.59 -5.17 -26.04
CA ARG A 336 39.02 -4.64 -27.28
C ARG A 336 38.91 -5.73 -28.33
N ASP A 337 37.72 -5.87 -28.88
CA ASP A 337 37.51 -6.65 -30.09
C ASP A 337 37.85 -5.78 -31.31
N ALA A 338 38.67 -6.31 -32.22
CA ALA A 338 39.14 -5.58 -33.41
C ALA A 338 38.02 -5.29 -34.42
N ASP A 339 36.96 -6.10 -34.43
CA ASP A 339 35.76 -5.92 -35.24
C ASP A 339 34.68 -5.11 -34.50
N GLY A 340 34.95 -4.68 -33.26
CA GLY A 340 34.03 -3.91 -32.43
C GLY A 340 32.82 -4.70 -31.93
N ARG A 341 32.92 -6.03 -31.86
CA ARG A 341 31.83 -6.93 -31.44
C ARG A 341 31.89 -7.16 -29.94
N TYR A 342 30.90 -6.65 -29.22
CA TYR A 342 30.78 -6.77 -27.76
C TYR A 342 29.46 -7.43 -27.38
N ALA A 343 29.40 -8.03 -26.19
CA ALA A 343 28.19 -8.68 -25.69
C ALA A 343 27.12 -7.64 -25.34
N LEU A 344 25.87 -7.98 -25.66
CA LEU A 344 24.71 -7.24 -25.16
C LEU A 344 24.58 -7.49 -23.67
N GLU A 345 24.87 -6.47 -22.87
CA GLU A 345 24.75 -6.50 -21.41
C GLU A 345 23.66 -5.54 -20.95
N PHE A 346 23.04 -5.84 -19.81
CA PHE A 346 22.14 -4.93 -19.09
C PHE A 346 22.88 -4.44 -17.84
N ASN A 347 23.10 -3.12 -17.71
CA ASN A 347 23.88 -2.57 -16.60
C ASN A 347 23.06 -2.32 -15.32
N GLY A 348 21.78 -2.72 -15.31
CA GLY A 348 20.82 -2.38 -14.25
C GLY A 348 19.87 -1.24 -14.65
N ARG A 349 20.19 -0.48 -15.70
CA ARG A 349 19.41 0.67 -16.17
C ARG A 349 19.01 0.49 -17.64
N PHE A 350 19.99 0.30 -18.52
CA PHE A 350 19.78 0.10 -19.95
C PHE A 350 20.65 -1.03 -20.51
N ALA A 351 20.28 -1.54 -21.69
CA ALA A 351 21.02 -2.59 -22.38
C ALA A 351 21.78 -2.04 -23.59
N ALA A 352 23.05 -2.43 -23.74
CA ALA A 352 23.84 -2.13 -24.94
C ALA A 352 24.94 -3.16 -25.17
N ALA A 353 25.34 -3.32 -26.44
CA ALA A 353 26.46 -4.16 -26.84
C ALA A 353 27.79 -3.43 -26.61
N MET A 354 28.14 -3.24 -25.34
CA MET A 354 29.27 -2.41 -24.93
C MET A 354 30.25 -3.09 -23.96
N ASP A 355 29.97 -4.29 -23.44
CA ASP A 355 30.74 -4.89 -22.34
C ASP A 355 30.90 -3.94 -21.13
N PHE A 356 29.77 -3.51 -20.54
CA PHE A 356 29.75 -2.61 -19.38
C PHE A 356 30.59 -3.16 -18.21
N SER A 357 30.48 -4.46 -17.96
CA SER A 357 31.18 -5.18 -16.88
C SER A 357 32.71 -5.06 -16.94
N ARG A 358 33.25 -4.70 -18.10
CA ARG A 358 34.68 -4.62 -18.41
C ARG A 358 35.19 -3.19 -18.55
N ARG A 359 34.30 -2.19 -18.45
CA ARG A 359 34.66 -0.79 -18.60
C ARG A 359 34.87 -0.13 -17.25
N PRO A 360 35.95 0.67 -17.10
CA PRO A 360 35.99 1.67 -16.04
C PRO A 360 34.81 2.63 -16.19
N ALA A 361 34.25 3.11 -15.08
CA ALA A 361 33.13 4.04 -15.10
C ALA A 361 33.28 5.11 -14.02
N ASP A 362 32.93 6.34 -14.37
CA ASP A 362 32.77 7.42 -13.40
C ASP A 362 31.30 7.47 -12.98
N ALA A 363 31.06 7.42 -11.67
CA ALA A 363 29.72 7.53 -11.10
C ALA A 363 29.44 9.00 -10.72
N VAL A 364 28.37 9.57 -11.27
CA VAL A 364 27.80 10.84 -10.83
C VAL A 364 26.69 10.51 -9.82
N ARG A 365 26.74 11.13 -8.64
CA ARG A 365 25.83 10.82 -7.53
C ARG A 365 24.98 12.01 -7.15
N LEU A 366 23.77 11.72 -6.67
CA LEU A 366 22.89 12.65 -5.98
C LEU A 366 22.35 11.93 -4.73
N ASP A 367 22.75 12.45 -3.58
CA ASP A 367 22.27 12.05 -2.27
C ASP A 367 21.14 13.00 -1.85
N THR A 368 19.98 12.46 -1.49
CA THR A 368 18.81 13.23 -1.07
C THR A 368 18.37 12.78 0.32
N SER A 369 18.22 13.76 1.21
CA SER A 369 17.75 13.54 2.58
C SER A 369 16.49 14.36 2.81
N LEU A 370 15.39 13.69 3.18
CA LEU A 370 14.10 14.28 3.50
C LEU A 370 13.85 14.15 5.00
N GLN A 371 13.74 15.28 5.67
CA GLN A 371 13.21 15.37 7.01
C GLN A 371 11.74 15.77 6.98
N ALA A 372 10.87 14.90 7.49
CA ALA A 372 9.46 15.18 7.70
C ALA A 372 9.19 15.48 9.17
N THR A 373 8.42 16.52 9.46
CA THR A 373 7.95 16.85 10.82
C THR A 373 6.44 17.05 10.80
N SER A 374 5.71 16.14 11.44
CA SER A 374 4.25 16.19 11.56
C SER A 374 3.85 16.76 12.92
N ARG A 375 2.87 17.66 12.89
CA ARG A 375 2.26 18.34 14.03
C ARG A 375 0.75 18.40 13.83
N PRO A 376 -0.05 18.64 14.88
CA PRO A 376 -1.46 18.90 14.69
C PRO A 376 -1.70 20.07 13.71
N GLY A 377 -2.37 19.80 12.58
CA GLY A 377 -2.68 20.81 11.57
C GLY A 377 -1.54 21.17 10.62
N GLU A 378 -0.35 20.56 10.72
CA GLU A 378 0.81 20.95 9.92
C GLU A 378 1.73 19.77 9.57
N LEU A 379 2.20 19.74 8.32
CA LEU A 379 3.31 18.91 7.87
C LEU A 379 4.41 19.79 7.28
N GLU A 380 5.61 19.69 7.82
CA GLU A 380 6.81 20.33 7.28
C GLU A 380 7.76 19.28 6.70
N LEU A 381 8.20 19.50 5.46
CA LEU A 381 9.10 18.64 4.72
C LEU A 381 10.33 19.47 4.32
N THR A 382 11.52 19.03 4.70
CA THR A 382 12.77 19.69 4.34
C THR A 382 13.70 18.71 3.66
N TRP A 383 14.08 19.04 2.42
CA TRP A 383 15.06 18.31 1.65
C TRP A 383 16.43 18.99 1.71
N THR A 384 17.46 18.19 1.90
CA THR A 384 18.85 18.56 1.66
C THR A 384 19.45 17.63 0.61
N PHE A 385 20.43 18.16 -0.12
CA PHE A 385 21.01 17.49 -1.28
C PHE A 385 22.53 17.57 -1.19
N ASP A 386 23.20 16.48 -1.57
CA ASP A 386 24.66 16.42 -1.73
C ASP A 386 25.01 15.74 -3.07
N GLY A 387 26.12 16.15 -3.67
CA GLY A 387 26.54 15.70 -5.01
C GLY A 387 26.09 16.61 -6.16
N ALA A 388 25.69 16.02 -7.28
CA ALA A 388 25.41 16.75 -8.51
C ALA A 388 24.11 17.55 -8.44
N ALA A 389 24.19 18.85 -8.77
CA ALA A 389 23.01 19.70 -8.89
C ALA A 389 22.14 19.26 -10.07
N ALA A 390 20.84 19.18 -9.86
CA ALA A 390 19.85 18.77 -10.84
C ALA A 390 18.55 19.58 -10.67
N PRO A 391 17.87 19.94 -11.77
CA PRO A 391 16.50 20.43 -11.70
C PRO A 391 15.59 19.45 -10.96
N GLN A 392 14.73 19.99 -10.10
CA GLN A 392 13.77 19.24 -9.30
C GLN A 392 12.37 19.80 -9.54
N CYS A 393 11.34 18.99 -9.31
CA CYS A 393 9.97 19.48 -9.27
C CYS A 393 9.18 18.65 -8.27
N LEU A 394 8.60 19.32 -7.27
CA LEU A 394 7.61 18.69 -6.41
C LEU A 394 6.30 18.60 -7.15
N LEU A 395 5.67 17.43 -7.08
CA LEU A 395 4.34 17.18 -7.55
C LEU A 395 3.43 16.93 -6.36
N LEU A 396 2.37 17.74 -6.24
CA LEU A 396 1.33 17.59 -5.23
C LEU A 396 0.00 17.28 -5.93
N ALA A 397 -0.47 16.04 -5.79
CA ALA A 397 -1.82 15.66 -6.23
C ALA A 397 -2.84 16.13 -5.18
N LEU A 398 -3.73 17.01 -5.60
CA LEU A 398 -4.69 17.67 -4.73
C LEU A 398 -5.95 16.82 -4.54
N ASP A 399 -6.58 16.97 -3.39
CA ASP A 399 -7.82 16.26 -3.04
C ASP A 399 -8.79 17.24 -2.38
N GLY A 400 -10.06 17.21 -2.79
CA GLY A 400 -11.12 18.05 -2.23
C GLY A 400 -11.02 19.56 -2.46
N VAL A 401 -10.21 20.01 -3.43
CA VAL A 401 -10.08 21.44 -3.78
C VAL A 401 -11.27 21.88 -4.63
N ARG A 402 -11.95 22.96 -4.22
CA ARG A 402 -13.05 23.60 -4.96
C ARG A 402 -12.57 24.79 -5.78
N ASN A 403 -11.72 25.62 -5.18
CA ASN A 403 -11.10 26.75 -5.83
C ASN A 403 -9.60 26.74 -5.57
N ALA A 404 -8.83 26.80 -6.65
CA ALA A 404 -7.43 27.16 -6.58
C ALA A 404 -7.30 28.69 -6.81
N PRO A 405 -6.32 29.35 -6.18
CA PRO A 405 -5.97 30.72 -6.55
C PRO A 405 -5.58 30.76 -8.04
N ALA A 406 -5.56 31.96 -8.64
CA ALA A 406 -5.16 32.16 -10.03
C ALA A 406 -3.66 31.86 -10.24
N LEU A 407 -3.30 30.58 -10.16
CA LEU A 407 -1.98 30.05 -10.40
C LEU A 407 -1.77 29.89 -11.90
N ARG A 408 -0.53 30.11 -12.35
CA ARG A 408 -0.14 29.81 -13.72
C ARG A 408 -0.42 28.33 -14.01
N ARG A 409 -0.87 28.03 -15.22
CA ARG A 409 -0.97 26.66 -15.72
C ARG A 409 0.14 26.38 -16.73
N ASP A 410 0.63 25.15 -16.78
CA ASP A 410 1.53 24.70 -17.84
C ASP A 410 0.76 24.24 -19.09
N ALA A 411 1.48 23.71 -20.08
CA ALA A 411 0.88 23.24 -21.34
C ALA A 411 -0.07 22.04 -21.15
N GLN A 412 0.09 21.29 -20.07
CA GLN A 412 -0.74 20.15 -19.68
C GLN A 412 -1.91 20.59 -18.77
N GLY A 413 -2.04 21.88 -18.47
CA GLY A 413 -3.09 22.43 -17.62
C GLY A 413 -2.82 22.27 -16.12
N ARG A 414 -1.66 21.77 -15.70
CA ARG A 414 -1.29 21.60 -14.29
C ARG A 414 -1.00 22.95 -13.65
N HIS A 415 -1.35 23.12 -12.38
CA HIS A 415 -1.05 24.33 -11.64
C HIS A 415 0.46 24.41 -11.37
N VAL A 416 1.03 25.60 -11.46
CA VAL A 416 2.43 25.85 -11.10
C VAL A 416 2.49 26.95 -10.05
N LEU A 417 3.12 26.63 -8.92
CA LEU A 417 3.44 27.58 -7.87
C LEU A 417 4.82 28.19 -8.14
N GLU A 418 4.83 29.44 -8.57
CA GLU A 418 6.06 30.20 -8.81
C GLU A 418 6.39 31.11 -7.61
N PRO A 419 7.66 31.52 -7.45
CA PRO A 419 8.03 32.53 -6.47
C PRO A 419 7.21 33.82 -6.66
N SER A 420 6.98 34.55 -5.58
CA SER A 420 6.18 35.78 -5.66
C SER A 420 6.82 36.80 -6.60
N GLU A 421 6.07 37.28 -7.59
CA GLU A 421 6.52 38.30 -8.54
C GLU A 421 6.74 39.68 -7.90
N SER A 422 6.38 39.88 -6.62
CA SER A 422 6.65 41.12 -5.89
C SER A 422 8.15 41.22 -5.57
N GLY A 423 8.90 41.71 -6.56
CA GLY A 423 10.35 41.86 -6.65
C GLY A 423 11.13 41.83 -5.33
N GLN A 424 11.87 40.74 -5.13
CA GLN A 424 13.24 40.60 -4.59
C GLN A 424 13.46 39.23 -3.92
N ASP A 425 12.40 38.49 -3.56
CA ASP A 425 12.52 37.18 -2.93
C ASP A 425 12.05 36.04 -3.86
N THR A 426 12.96 35.58 -4.71
CA THR A 426 12.76 34.37 -5.55
C THR A 426 12.86 33.07 -4.74
N SER A 427 13.17 33.16 -3.44
CA SER A 427 13.39 32.00 -2.59
C SER A 427 12.13 31.50 -1.90
N ARG A 428 10.98 32.16 -2.08
CA ARG A 428 9.73 31.82 -1.41
C ARG A 428 8.50 31.87 -2.32
N ALA A 429 7.61 30.91 -2.12
CA ALA A 429 6.30 30.86 -2.78
C ALA A 429 5.21 30.45 -1.78
N ARG A 430 3.98 30.91 -2.02
CA ARG A 430 2.83 30.62 -1.16
C ARG A 430 1.55 30.56 -1.97
N CYS A 431 0.71 29.58 -1.68
CA CYS A 431 -0.69 29.55 -2.12
C CYS A 431 -1.59 29.01 -1.02
N VAL A 432 -2.89 29.30 -1.12
CA VAL A 432 -3.92 28.75 -0.24
C VAL A 432 -4.96 28.08 -1.11
N LEU A 433 -5.18 26.80 -0.91
CA LEU A 433 -6.20 26.01 -1.60
C LEU A 433 -7.49 26.02 -0.77
N GLU A 434 -8.64 26.17 -1.43
CA GLU A 434 -9.95 26.20 -0.77
C GLU A 434 -10.69 24.89 -0.98
N GLY A 435 -11.05 24.21 0.12
CA GLY A 435 -11.99 23.10 0.17
C GLY A 435 -13.43 23.56 0.38
N ALA A 436 -14.31 22.69 0.90
CA ALA A 436 -15.69 23.08 1.20
C ALA A 436 -15.80 23.89 2.51
N SER A 437 -15.14 23.42 3.57
CA SER A 437 -15.11 24.03 4.91
C SER A 437 -13.69 24.16 5.49
N GLU A 438 -12.67 23.91 4.67
CA GLU A 438 -11.29 23.89 5.11
C GLU A 438 -10.39 24.51 4.05
N ARG A 439 -9.23 25.01 4.47
CA ARG A 439 -8.21 25.53 3.55
C ARG A 439 -6.86 24.90 3.85
N VAL A 440 -6.08 24.66 2.80
CA VAL A 440 -4.69 24.22 2.93
C VAL A 440 -3.77 25.32 2.45
N GLU A 441 -2.99 25.87 3.37
CA GLU A 441 -1.89 26.75 3.02
C GLU A 441 -0.66 25.92 2.67
N ILE A 442 -0.06 26.24 1.52
CA ILE A 442 1.19 25.66 1.04
C ILE A 442 2.19 26.79 0.97
N THR A 443 3.31 26.63 1.68
CA THR A 443 4.47 27.50 1.56
C THR A 443 5.67 26.69 1.13
N ALA A 444 6.46 27.23 0.22
CA ALA A 444 7.71 26.63 -0.24
C ALA A 444 8.83 27.65 -0.11
N SER A 445 10.02 27.20 0.28
CA SER A 445 11.22 28.03 0.28
C SER A 445 12.47 27.26 -0.11
N GLY A 446 13.38 27.89 -0.85
CA GLY A 446 14.63 27.27 -1.34
C GLY A 446 15.09 27.87 -2.65
N ALA A 447 15.84 27.13 -3.45
CA ALA A 447 16.16 27.50 -4.83
C ALA A 447 14.98 27.19 -5.77
N LEU A 448 13.89 27.97 -5.64
CA LEU A 448 12.66 27.80 -6.41
C LEU A 448 12.78 28.33 -7.85
N GLY A 449 11.90 27.84 -8.72
CA GLY A 449 11.82 28.22 -10.13
C GLY A 449 12.42 27.19 -11.08
N GLY A 450 12.57 27.57 -12.35
CA GLY A 450 12.99 26.66 -13.42
C GLY A 450 11.82 25.99 -14.13
N ARG A 451 12.07 24.81 -14.72
CA ARG A 451 11.08 24.08 -15.51
C ARG A 451 10.07 23.39 -14.58
N ALA A 452 8.78 23.56 -14.84
CA ALA A 452 7.74 22.71 -14.25
C ALA A 452 7.65 21.40 -15.05
N PHE A 453 7.87 20.27 -14.40
CA PHE A 453 7.85 18.96 -15.06
C PHE A 453 7.50 17.84 -14.08
N TYR A 454 7.16 16.69 -14.64
CA TYR A 454 7.20 15.42 -13.94
C TYR A 454 7.84 14.41 -14.88
N ASP A 455 8.97 13.83 -14.47
CA ASP A 455 9.59 12.69 -15.13
C ASP A 455 9.33 11.43 -14.27
N PRO A 456 8.54 10.45 -14.77
CA PRO A 456 8.29 9.19 -14.06
C PRO A 456 9.52 8.26 -14.06
N GLY A 457 10.51 8.55 -14.90
CA GLY A 457 11.71 7.76 -15.11
C GLY A 457 11.63 6.81 -16.30
N GLU A 458 12.79 6.34 -16.75
CA GLU A 458 12.95 5.51 -17.96
C GLU A 458 12.16 4.19 -17.92
N GLY A 459 11.92 3.62 -16.72
CA GLY A 459 11.09 2.42 -16.57
C GLY A 459 9.64 2.61 -17.06
N TYR A 460 9.14 3.85 -17.06
CA TYR A 460 7.84 4.21 -17.62
C TYR A 460 7.99 4.82 -19.01
N THR A 461 8.89 5.79 -19.19
CA THR A 461 8.98 6.53 -20.46
C THR A 461 9.44 5.67 -21.63
N PHE A 462 10.24 4.62 -21.40
CA PHE A 462 10.62 3.65 -22.43
C PHE A 462 9.40 2.96 -23.08
N LEU A 463 8.36 2.69 -22.29
CA LEU A 463 7.10 2.10 -22.76
C LEU A 463 6.08 3.15 -23.23
N GLY A 464 6.46 4.43 -23.26
CA GLY A 464 5.53 5.53 -23.51
C GLY A 464 4.49 5.73 -22.39
N ALA A 465 4.77 5.21 -21.19
CA ALA A 465 3.88 5.26 -20.04
C ALA A 465 4.26 6.38 -19.06
N THR A 466 3.37 6.65 -18.11
CA THR A 466 3.61 7.53 -16.96
C THR A 466 2.89 6.98 -15.73
N ASP A 467 3.42 7.27 -14.54
CA ASP A 467 2.78 7.00 -13.25
C ASP A 467 2.30 8.29 -12.55
N GLU A 468 2.28 9.40 -13.29
CA GLU A 468 1.75 10.69 -12.84
C GLU A 468 0.31 10.52 -12.35
N PRO A 469 -0.04 11.02 -11.15
CA PRO A 469 -1.39 10.87 -10.63
C PRO A 469 -2.39 11.70 -11.44
N GLU A 470 -3.57 11.14 -11.66
CA GLU A 470 -4.70 11.84 -12.28
C GLU A 470 -5.29 12.94 -11.37
N GLY A 471 -6.05 13.86 -11.96
CA GLY A 471 -6.77 14.94 -11.25
C GLY A 471 -6.00 16.25 -11.19
N ASP A 472 -6.37 17.10 -10.22
CA ASP A 472 -5.71 18.40 -10.03
C ASP A 472 -4.31 18.22 -9.44
N VAL A 473 -3.31 18.76 -10.14
CA VAL A 473 -1.90 18.69 -9.77
C VAL A 473 -1.33 20.08 -9.62
N LEU A 474 -0.58 20.28 -8.53
CA LEU A 474 0.27 21.44 -8.28
C LEU A 474 1.75 21.07 -8.40
N LEU A 475 2.47 21.80 -9.25
CA LEU A 475 3.90 21.67 -9.43
C LEU A 475 4.64 22.81 -8.73
N ILE A 476 5.73 22.47 -8.04
CA ILE A 476 6.65 23.46 -7.44
C ILE A 476 8.05 23.20 -8.01
N PRO A 477 8.46 23.95 -9.06
CA PRO A 477 9.80 23.86 -9.64
C PRO A 477 10.88 24.30 -8.64
N ALA A 478 11.99 23.56 -8.58
CA ALA A 478 13.12 23.86 -7.72
C ALA A 478 14.44 23.33 -8.30
N SER A 479 15.54 23.55 -7.58
CA SER A 479 16.88 23.01 -7.87
C SER A 479 17.47 22.34 -6.64
N SER A 480 18.19 21.24 -6.82
CA SER A 480 18.94 20.60 -5.73
C SER A 480 20.21 21.35 -5.31
N SER A 481 20.47 22.55 -5.85
CA SER A 481 21.60 23.40 -5.49
C SER A 481 21.49 24.05 -4.10
N ALA A 482 20.32 23.98 -3.45
CA ALA A 482 20.09 24.47 -2.10
C ALA A 482 19.00 23.63 -1.41
N PRO A 483 18.93 23.64 -0.07
CA PRO A 483 17.83 23.01 0.65
C PRO A 483 16.46 23.55 0.18
N LEU A 484 15.48 22.66 0.17
CA LEU A 484 14.08 22.95 -0.16
C LEU A 484 13.23 22.64 1.07
N THR A 485 12.38 23.57 1.48
CA THR A 485 11.40 23.35 2.55
C THR A 485 10.01 23.60 2.00
N VAL A 486 9.09 22.67 2.26
CA VAL A 486 7.65 22.85 2.03
C VAL A 486 6.90 22.64 3.32
N ARG A 487 5.99 23.56 3.63
CA ARG A 487 5.08 23.46 4.77
C ARG A 487 3.65 23.47 4.28
N LEU A 488 2.90 22.45 4.69
CA LEU A 488 1.48 22.28 4.46
C LEU A 488 0.76 22.54 5.78
N ARG A 489 -0.23 23.43 5.78
CA ARG A 489 -0.98 23.76 6.98
C ARG A 489 -2.48 23.77 6.71
N VAL A 490 -3.23 22.99 7.47
CA VAL A 490 -4.70 23.07 7.48
C VAL A 490 -5.10 24.28 8.31
N LEU A 491 -5.89 25.16 7.71
CA LEU A 491 -6.50 26.31 8.35
C LEU A 491 -7.96 25.98 8.60
N GLY A 492 -8.40 26.13 9.85
CA GLY A 492 -9.80 25.96 10.22
C GLY A 492 -10.74 26.96 9.52
N ASP A 493 -12.03 26.66 9.62
CA ASP A 493 -13.13 27.40 8.99
C ASP A 493 -13.15 28.91 9.34
N ARG A 494 -13.75 29.69 8.45
CA ARG A 494 -14.01 31.13 8.64
C ARG A 494 -15.12 31.41 9.65
#